data_AF-A0A8S2YFQ8-F1
#
_entry.id   AF-A0A8S2YFQ8-F1
#
_cell.length_a   1.000
_cell.length_b   1.000
_cell.length_c   1.000
_cell.angle_alpha   90.00
_cell.angle_beta   90.00
_cell.angle_gamma   90.00
#
_symmetry.space_group_name_H-M   'P 1'
#
loop_
_entity.id
_entity.type
_entity.pdbx_description
1 polymer ?
#
loop_
_entity_poly.entity_id
_entity_poly.type
_entity_poly.pdbx_seq_one_letter_code
_entity_poly.pdbx_strand_id
1 'polypeptide(L)' 'QQCCACGEAKYQLIFKGLWSPKIHKTAWPSSTVLAHFSTTVGAVHNSNYSMFQVGSYAHRGL' A
#
# COMPACT_ATOMS: atom_id res chain seq x y z
N GLN A 1 -19.99 13.22 -12.86
CA GLN A 1 -20.98 13.24 -11.77
C GLN A 1 -20.24 12.91 -10.48
N GLN A 2 -20.34 13.83 -9.54
CA GLN A 2 -19.78 13.75 -8.21
C GLN A 2 -20.32 12.50 -7.51
N CYS A 3 -19.55 11.89 -6.60
CA CYS A 3 -20.05 10.85 -5.71
C CYS A 3 -21.48 11.22 -5.24
N CYS A 4 -22.46 10.35 -5.51
CA CYS A 4 -23.88 10.56 -5.19
C CYS A 4 -24.34 9.69 -4.02
N ALA A 5 -23.40 9.03 -3.34
CA ALA A 5 -23.69 8.29 -2.13
C ALA A 5 -24.05 9.29 -1.03
N CYS A 6 -25.09 8.97 -0.26
CA CYS A 6 -25.48 9.71 0.91
C CYS A 6 -24.87 9.06 2.16
N GLY A 7 -24.42 9.87 3.12
CA GLY A 7 -23.87 9.39 4.39
C GLY A 7 -22.42 8.91 4.29
N GLU A 8 -22.02 8.06 5.24
CA GLU A 8 -20.68 7.48 5.33
C GLU A 8 -20.71 5.96 5.30
N ALA A 9 -19.60 5.36 4.88
CA ALA A 9 -19.40 3.92 4.91
C ALA A 9 -18.07 3.60 5.61
N LYS A 10 -18.08 2.54 6.41
CA LYS A 10 -16.90 2.07 7.16
C LYS A 10 -16.40 0.79 6.54
N TYR A 11 -15.08 0.71 6.37
CA TYR A 11 -14.42 -0.44 5.76
C TYR A 11 -13.27 -0.92 6.63
N GLN A 12 -13.04 -2.23 6.59
CA GLN A 12 -11.84 -2.84 7.14
C GLN A 12 -10.90 -3.19 5.99
N LEU A 13 -9.65 -2.74 6.09
CA LEU A 13 -8.60 -3.10 5.15
C LEU A 13 -7.68 -4.13 5.81
N ILE A 14 -7.42 -5.22 5.09
CA ILE A 14 -6.53 -6.30 5.54
C ILE A 14 -5.39 -6.42 4.53
N PHE A 15 -4.18 -6.10 4.96
CA PHE A 15 -2.98 -6.35 4.17
C PHE A 15 -2.49 -7.78 4.40
N LYS A 16 -2.39 -8.57 3.32
CA LYS A 16 -1.87 -9.94 3.35
C LYS A 16 -0.57 -10.01 2.54
N GLY A 17 0.56 -10.10 3.23
CA GLY A 17 1.85 -10.33 2.59
C GLY A 17 1.92 -11.72 1.95
N LEU A 18 2.21 -11.77 0.65
CA LEU A 18 2.40 -13.03 -0.09
C LEU A 18 3.87 -13.29 -0.44
N TRP A 19 4.75 -12.31 -0.21
CA TRP A 19 6.19 -12.43 -0.47
C TRP A 19 6.79 -13.54 0.40
N SER A 20 7.25 -14.61 -0.25
CA SER A 20 7.78 -15.82 0.40
C SER A 20 8.82 -16.51 -0.49
N PRO A 21 9.77 -17.28 0.07
CA PRO A 21 10.82 -17.91 -0.71
C PRO A 21 10.29 -19.01 -1.64
N LYS A 22 9.10 -19.53 -1.37
CA LYS A 22 8.45 -20.54 -2.22
C LYS A 22 8.10 -19.99 -3.61
N ILE A 23 7.55 -18.78 -3.65
CA ILE A 23 7.06 -18.15 -4.88
C ILE A 23 7.97 -17.02 -5.39
N HIS A 24 8.93 -16.54 -4.58
CA HIS A 24 9.93 -15.55 -4.97
C HIS A 24 11.33 -16.05 -4.57
N LYS A 25 11.95 -16.86 -5.43
CA LYS A 25 13.21 -17.57 -5.12
C LYS A 25 14.47 -16.73 -5.34
N THR A 26 14.46 -15.89 -6.37
CA THR A 26 15.64 -15.11 -6.78
C THR A 26 15.94 -14.03 -5.76
N ALA A 27 17.21 -13.94 -5.32
CA ALA A 27 17.69 -12.93 -4.37
C ALA A 27 16.85 -12.85 -3.07
N TRP A 28 16.29 -13.98 -2.62
CA TRP A 28 15.59 -14.02 -1.34
C TRP A 28 16.56 -13.67 -0.20
N PRO A 29 16.17 -12.82 0.78
CA PRO A 29 17.02 -12.47 1.90
C PRO A 29 17.50 -13.71 2.65
N SER A 30 18.80 -13.78 2.96
CA SER A 30 19.39 -14.93 3.66
C SER A 30 18.82 -15.14 5.07
N SER A 31 18.31 -14.08 5.69
CA SER A 31 17.59 -14.12 6.97
C SER A 31 16.13 -13.75 6.77
N THR A 32 15.24 -14.55 7.36
CA THR A 32 13.78 -14.32 7.35
C THR A 32 13.39 -13.05 8.09
N VAL A 33 14.19 -12.58 9.06
CA VAL A 33 13.96 -11.32 9.78
C VAL A 33 14.08 -10.10 8.85
N LEU A 34 14.92 -10.21 7.82
CA LEU A 34 15.07 -9.15 6.82
C LEU A 34 13.91 -9.14 5.82
N ALA A 35 13.25 -10.29 5.62
CA ALA A 35 12.07 -10.40 4.76
C ALA A 35 10.80 -9.92 5.49
N HIS A 36 10.61 -8.61 5.54
CA HIS A 36 9.48 -7.98 6.20
C HIS A 36 8.82 -6.90 5.32
N PHE A 37 7.59 -6.54 5.68
CA PHE A 37 6.93 -5.34 5.20
C PHE A 37 7.01 -4.28 6.28
N SER A 38 7.21 -3.02 5.89
CA SER A 38 7.06 -1.90 6.81
C SER A 38 5.62 -1.77 7.29
N THR A 39 5.41 -0.89 8.26
CA THR A 39 4.06 -0.49 8.67
C THR A 39 3.28 0.05 7.47
N THR A 40 2.00 -0.31 7.38
CA THR A 40 1.11 0.19 6.34
C THR A 40 0.60 1.57 6.72
N VAL A 41 0.70 2.52 5.79
CA VAL A 41 0.17 3.88 5.93
C VAL A 41 -0.73 4.15 4.72
N GLY A 42 -1.84 4.84 4.95
CA GLY A 42 -2.79 5.21 3.90
C GLY A 42 -3.76 6.27 4.38
N ALA A 43 -4.61 6.74 3.46
CA ALA A 43 -5.63 7.74 3.75
C ALA A 43 -6.87 7.50 2.89
N VAL A 44 -8.02 7.93 3.38
CA VAL A 44 -9.22 8.12 2.57
C VAL A 44 -9.22 9.57 2.08
N HIS A 45 -9.20 9.78 0.77
CA HIS A 45 -9.05 11.11 0.17
C HIS A 45 -9.87 11.26 -1.11
N ASN A 46 -10.00 12.50 -1.60
CA ASN A 46 -10.62 12.80 -2.89
C ASN A 46 -9.56 12.88 -4.02
N SER A 47 -9.99 13.17 -5.24
CA SER A 47 -9.12 13.24 -6.43
C SER A 47 -8.06 14.36 -6.40
N ASN A 48 -8.14 15.32 -5.47
CA ASN A 48 -7.22 16.45 -5.40
C ASN A 48 -5.95 16.15 -4.60
N TYR A 49 -5.85 14.97 -3.99
CA TYR A 49 -4.66 14.49 -3.28
C TYR A 49 -4.10 13.23 -3.95
N SER A 50 -2.78 13.15 -4.04
CA SER A 50 -2.07 11.98 -4.55
C SER A 50 -0.98 11.58 -3.56
N MET A 51 -1.15 10.41 -2.94
CA MET A 51 -0.14 9.84 -2.04
C MET A 51 1.08 9.33 -2.82
N PHE A 52 0.83 8.62 -3.92
CA PHE A 52 1.83 8.17 -4.88
C PHE A 52 1.21 8.13 -6.28
N GLN A 53 2.03 8.26 -7.32
CA GLN A 53 1.62 8.09 -8.70
C GLN A 53 2.76 7.52 -9.53
N VAL A 54 2.46 6.52 -10.36
CA VAL A 54 3.45 5.90 -11.25
C VAL A 54 3.98 6.93 -12.24
N GLY A 55 5.31 7.00 -12.38
CA GLY A 55 5.98 7.96 -13.26
C GLY A 55 6.14 9.37 -12.68
N SER A 56 5.62 9.62 -11.47
CA SER A 56 5.81 10.89 -10.75
C SER A 56 6.94 10.80 -9.73
N TYR A 57 7.44 11.96 -9.30
CA TYR A 57 8.40 12.05 -8.21
C TYR A 57 7.76 11.67 -6.87
N ALA A 58 8.52 10.93 -6.05
CA ALA A 58 8.16 10.70 -4.66
C ALA A 58 8.24 12.01 -3.87
N HIS A 59 7.28 12.20 -2.96
CA HIS A 59 7.35 13.26 -1.97
C HIS A 59 8.33 12.87 -0.85
N ARG A 60 8.81 13.82 -0.05
CA ARG A 60 9.80 13.55 1.02
C ARG A 60 9.38 12.50 2.06
N GLY A 61 8.08 12.27 2.22
CA GLY A 61 7.53 11.30 3.16
C GLY A 61 7.16 9.95 2.54
N LEU A 62 7.35 9.80 1.22
CA LEU A 62 7.19 8.54 0.49
C LEU A 62 8.57 7.94 0.25
#